data_AF-A0A3B9CZM7-F1
#
_entry.id   AF-A0A3B9CZM7-F1
#
_cell.length_a   1.000
_cell.length_b   1.000
_cell.length_c   1.000
_cell.angle_alpha   90.00
_cell.angle_beta   90.00
_cell.angle_gamma   90.00
#
_symmetry.space_group_name_H-M   'P 1'
#
loop_
_entity.id
_entity.type
_entity.pdbx_description
1 polymer ?
#
loop_
_entity_poly.entity_id
_entity_poly.type
_entity_poly.pdbx_seq_one_letter_code
_entity_poly.pdbx_strand_id
1 'polypeptide(L)'
;RCHDHKFDPIPTADYYSLYGVFDSSQEPGNAPSALRLVDLPKPREPYIFVRGSAARRGDRVSRHFLTALSREAPQPFTQGSGRLELAKKIASRENPLTARVAVNRIWLRLFGRGLVDASSDFGVRTPEPTHPELLDHLSTWFVNHNWSRKALIRYILISYTFLQSSERRPDAEQVDPENRLLARMSRTRLDFEAFRDSLLQVSGQLSTQIGGTSVSITSQPFSNRRTVYARVDRQNLPGVFRTFDFASPDSHSSKRYQTTVPQQALFQFNSPFMLAQAQASSEQCSTSDPNAAVRELYELILLRLPTESEQKAAVNFLETATRLQPNNQMAAGWHYGYGELNDDQTGLQSFHHLPVFQKGAWQGGAKAPDKHLGWCSLRAKGGHPGHNTGLCAVRRWVADRDSQISIQSAAAHNLAKGDGVHLMIYAGQQTLAKEHLLNRRQQLNAGLKNSLTVKAGDVVDFVAFCGPSDSFDSFDWSIRINQSSNGRPVRQWDSQRDFSGIKSEGRVSPLAQLAQVLLMSNEFSFVD
;
A
#
# COMPACT_ATOMS: atom_id res chain seq x y z
N ARG A 1 44.32 -9.49 -4.42
CA ARG A 1 44.10 -10.35 -5.60
C ARG A 1 45.40 -11.10 -5.91
N CYS A 2 45.35 -12.30 -6.48
CA CYS A 2 46.54 -13.17 -6.65
C CYS A 2 47.10 -13.21 -8.08
N HIS A 3 46.32 -12.75 -9.06
CA HIS A 3 46.61 -12.81 -10.49
C HIS A 3 45.88 -11.66 -11.20
N ASP A 4 46.26 -11.42 -12.46
CA ASP A 4 45.63 -10.44 -13.34
C ASP A 4 44.14 -10.74 -13.54
N HIS A 5 43.35 -9.77 -13.98
CA HIS A 5 41.94 -10.04 -14.23
C HIS A 5 41.80 -11.21 -15.22
N LYS A 6 40.99 -12.22 -14.86
CA LYS A 6 40.93 -13.49 -15.60
C LYS A 6 40.48 -13.33 -17.06
N PHE A 7 39.70 -12.29 -17.34
CA PHE A 7 39.02 -12.10 -18.62
C PHE A 7 39.20 -10.71 -19.22
N ASP A 8 39.53 -9.72 -18.40
CA ASP A 8 39.66 -8.34 -18.86
C ASP A 8 41.15 -8.02 -18.88
N PRO A 9 41.60 -7.14 -19.77
CA PRO A 9 43.02 -6.79 -19.88
C PRO A 9 43.46 -5.85 -18.74
N ILE A 10 43.10 -6.15 -17.49
CA ILE A 10 43.43 -5.37 -16.29
C ILE A 10 44.51 -6.11 -15.50
N PRO A 11 45.76 -5.63 -15.54
CA PRO A 11 46.84 -6.21 -14.76
C PRO A 11 46.61 -6.10 -13.24
N THR A 12 47.28 -6.97 -12.50
CA THR A 12 47.34 -6.88 -11.03
C THR A 12 47.94 -5.55 -10.58
N ALA A 13 48.92 -5.03 -11.33
CA ALA A 13 49.51 -3.72 -11.08
C ALA A 13 48.45 -2.62 -11.05
N ASP A 14 47.62 -2.51 -12.09
CA ASP A 14 46.52 -1.53 -12.18
C ASP A 14 45.54 -1.61 -10.99
N TYR A 15 45.19 -2.83 -10.57
CA TYR A 15 44.35 -3.02 -9.39
C TYR A 15 45.01 -2.43 -8.13
N TYR A 16 46.30 -2.71 -7.92
CA TYR A 16 47.03 -2.16 -6.77
C TYR A 16 47.27 -0.66 -6.92
N SER A 17 47.46 -0.13 -8.13
CA SER A 17 47.57 1.31 -8.40
C SER A 17 46.29 2.05 -7.99
N LEU A 18 45.11 1.51 -8.31
CA LEU A 18 43.83 2.06 -7.82
C LEU A 18 43.66 1.89 -6.31
N TYR A 19 44.05 0.74 -5.75
CA TYR A 19 44.04 0.54 -4.30
C TYR A 19 44.88 1.61 -3.58
N GLY A 20 46.06 1.97 -4.11
CA GLY A 20 46.91 3.00 -3.53
C GLY A 20 46.27 4.38 -3.47
N VAL A 21 45.39 4.71 -4.42
CA VAL A 21 44.61 5.95 -4.40
C VAL A 21 43.72 6.04 -3.16
N PHE A 22 43.05 4.92 -2.81
CA PHE A 22 42.17 4.87 -1.64
C PHE A 22 42.93 4.62 -0.33
N ASP A 23 44.00 3.82 -0.34
CA ASP A 23 44.90 3.62 0.81
C ASP A 23 45.62 4.92 1.22
N SER A 24 45.70 5.89 0.30
CA SER A 24 46.20 7.24 0.54
C SER A 24 45.15 8.21 1.10
N SER A 25 44.01 7.70 1.56
CA SER A 25 42.92 8.48 2.14
C SER A 25 42.56 7.98 3.55
N GLN A 26 41.99 8.86 4.38
CA GLN A 26 41.49 8.53 5.72
C GLN A 26 40.14 9.19 6.01
N GLU A 27 39.38 8.58 6.92
CA GLU A 27 38.19 9.19 7.50
C GLU A 27 38.61 10.22 8.57
N PRO A 28 38.12 11.48 8.52
CA PRO A 28 38.37 12.44 9.58
C PRO A 28 37.51 12.08 10.80
N GLY A 29 38.14 11.80 11.94
CA GLY A 29 37.45 11.33 13.16
C GLY A 29 36.33 12.24 13.69
N ASN A 30 36.31 13.52 13.31
CA ASN A 30 35.31 14.52 13.74
C ASN A 30 34.47 15.10 12.57
N ALA A 31 34.34 14.40 11.45
CA ALA A 31 33.61 14.92 10.30
C ALA A 31 32.08 14.93 10.53
N PRO A 32 31.36 15.98 10.11
CA PRO A 32 29.89 16.03 10.18
C PRO A 32 29.19 15.01 9.27
N SER A 33 29.93 14.30 8.40
CA SER A 33 29.43 13.21 7.58
C SER A 33 30.38 12.02 7.68
N ALA A 34 29.84 10.86 8.06
CA ALA A 34 30.56 9.58 8.14
C ALA A 34 31.06 9.06 6.78
N LEU A 35 30.79 9.76 5.67
CA LEU A 35 31.21 9.39 4.31
C LEU A 35 32.30 10.30 3.73
N ARG A 36 32.87 11.20 4.53
CA ARG A 36 33.94 12.09 4.07
C ARG A 36 35.29 11.38 4.15
N LEU A 37 36.03 11.39 3.05
CA LEU A 37 37.43 10.96 2.98
C LEU A 37 38.35 12.15 2.72
N VAL A 38 39.40 12.31 3.51
CA VAL A 38 40.47 13.29 3.31
C VAL A 38 41.76 12.59 2.93
N ASP A 39 42.66 13.32 2.28
CA ASP A 39 43.96 12.77 1.87
C ASP A 39 44.86 12.58 3.10
N LEU A 40 45.69 11.54 3.07
CA LEU A 40 46.78 11.41 4.04
C LEU A 40 47.81 12.53 3.85
N PRO A 41 48.46 13.02 4.92
CA PRO A 41 49.55 13.99 4.80
C PRO A 41 50.71 13.50 3.93
N LYS A 42 50.94 12.19 3.94
CA LYS A 42 51.91 11.51 3.08
C LYS A 42 51.20 10.37 2.33
N PRO A 43 50.97 10.51 1.02
CA PRO A 43 50.39 9.45 0.22
C PRO A 43 51.26 8.20 0.21
N ARG A 44 50.63 7.05 -0.02
CA ARG A 44 51.28 5.74 -0.01
C ARG A 44 51.31 5.18 -1.42
N GLU A 45 52.48 4.66 -1.80
CA GLU A 45 52.60 3.84 -3.00
C GLU A 45 52.52 2.37 -2.58
N PRO A 46 51.52 1.62 -3.08
CA PRO A 46 51.28 0.26 -2.63
C PRO A 46 52.27 -0.73 -3.26
N TYR A 47 52.34 -1.91 -2.66
CA TYR A 47 53.04 -3.06 -3.20
C TYR A 47 52.01 -4.08 -3.68
N ILE A 48 52.31 -4.80 -4.75
CA ILE A 48 51.52 -5.96 -5.16
C ILE A 48 51.66 -7.03 -4.08
N PHE A 49 50.55 -7.49 -3.51
CA PHE A 49 50.59 -8.59 -2.54
C PHE A 49 50.60 -9.93 -3.26
N VAL A 50 51.70 -10.68 -3.12
CA VAL A 50 51.89 -11.97 -3.79
C VAL A 50 50.90 -12.97 -3.22
N ARG A 51 50.02 -13.46 -4.10
CA ARG A 51 48.86 -14.29 -3.74
C ARG A 51 47.95 -13.62 -2.68
N GLY A 52 47.84 -12.29 -2.72
CA GLY A 52 46.99 -11.51 -1.82
C GLY A 52 47.46 -11.40 -0.36
N SER A 53 48.65 -11.92 -0.02
CA SER A 53 49.17 -11.87 1.35
C SER A 53 49.89 -10.54 1.62
N ALA A 54 49.37 -9.74 2.55
CA ALA A 54 49.97 -8.46 2.95
C ALA A 54 51.40 -8.62 3.53
N ALA A 55 51.73 -9.81 4.07
CA ALA A 55 53.07 -10.13 4.56
C ALA A 55 54.08 -10.40 3.43
N ARG A 56 53.61 -10.73 2.22
CA ARG A 56 54.46 -10.99 1.04
C ARG A 56 54.30 -9.90 0.00
N ARG A 57 55.14 -8.88 0.11
CA ARG A 57 55.20 -7.78 -0.84
C ARG A 57 56.01 -8.21 -2.08
N GLY A 58 55.41 -8.02 -3.25
CA GLY A 58 56.08 -8.08 -4.54
C GLY A 58 56.46 -6.66 -4.99
N ASP A 59 56.34 -6.39 -6.28
CA ASP A 59 56.76 -5.12 -6.87
C ASP A 59 55.98 -3.93 -6.31
N ARG A 60 56.67 -2.80 -6.18
CA ARG A 60 56.05 -1.51 -5.87
C ARG A 60 55.37 -0.97 -7.12
N VAL A 61 54.15 -0.48 -6.98
CA VAL A 61 53.42 0.16 -8.08
C VAL A 61 53.10 1.60 -7.71
N SER A 62 53.14 2.48 -8.70
CA SER A 62 52.71 3.86 -8.52
C SER A 62 51.20 3.97 -8.68
N ARG A 63 50.55 4.88 -7.95
CA ARG A 63 49.14 5.23 -8.20
C ARG A 63 49.02 5.81 -9.60
N HIS A 64 48.21 5.20 -10.46
CA HIS A 64 47.98 5.65 -11.84
C HIS A 64 46.62 5.15 -12.35
N PHE A 65 46.21 5.63 -13.52
CA PHE A 65 44.98 5.17 -14.19
C PHE A 65 45.16 3.80 -14.85
N LEU A 66 44.05 3.16 -15.23
CA LEU A 66 44.07 1.85 -15.89
C LEU A 66 44.81 1.92 -17.23
N THR A 67 45.81 1.05 -17.40
CA THR A 67 46.61 0.91 -18.62
C THR A 67 45.75 0.47 -19.80
N ALA A 68 44.80 -0.45 -19.58
CA ALA A 68 43.85 -0.92 -20.58
C ALA A 68 43.00 0.18 -21.24
N LEU A 69 42.82 1.30 -20.54
CA LEU A 69 42.02 2.44 -21.00
C LEU A 69 42.89 3.66 -21.34
N SER A 70 44.21 3.48 -21.38
CA SER A 70 45.18 4.54 -21.65
C SER A 70 45.83 4.28 -23.02
N ARG A 71 45.91 5.30 -23.86
CA ARG A 71 46.62 5.23 -25.16
C ARG A 71 48.13 5.33 -24.99
N GLU A 72 48.56 6.01 -23.94
CA GLU A 72 49.96 6.23 -23.60
C GLU A 72 50.33 5.46 -22.33
N ALA A 73 51.63 5.38 -22.03
CA ALA A 73 52.11 4.82 -20.78
C ALA A 73 51.48 5.53 -19.57
N PRO A 74 51.06 4.78 -18.53
CA PRO A 74 50.36 5.34 -17.39
C PRO A 74 51.27 6.31 -16.63
N GLN A 75 50.83 7.55 -16.50
CA GLN A 75 51.52 8.55 -15.69
C GLN A 75 51.14 8.42 -14.21
N PRO A 76 52.11 8.41 -13.28
CA PRO A 76 51.81 8.43 -11.86
C PRO A 76 50.99 9.66 -11.43
N PHE A 77 50.03 9.45 -10.55
CA PHE A 77 49.30 10.51 -9.86
C PHE A 77 50.21 11.17 -8.83
N THR A 78 50.26 12.49 -8.83
CA THR A 78 51.19 13.27 -8.01
C THR A 78 50.50 14.13 -6.96
N GLN A 79 49.19 14.35 -7.06
CA GLN A 79 48.44 15.26 -6.21
C GLN A 79 47.65 14.53 -5.12
N GLY A 80 48.06 14.75 -3.86
CA GLY A 80 47.37 14.22 -2.69
C GLY A 80 47.22 12.71 -2.78
N SER A 81 46.01 12.21 -2.54
CA SER A 81 45.69 10.77 -2.69
C SER A 81 45.68 10.29 -4.15
N GLY A 82 45.57 11.17 -5.13
CA GLY A 82 45.33 10.82 -6.53
C GLY A 82 43.84 10.67 -6.88
N ARG A 83 42.92 10.81 -5.91
CA ARG A 83 41.46 10.69 -6.15
C ARG A 83 40.93 11.71 -7.15
N LEU A 84 41.41 12.96 -7.07
CA LEU A 84 41.01 14.01 -8.02
C LEU A 84 41.50 13.71 -9.44
N GLU A 85 42.74 13.23 -9.58
CA GLU A 85 43.32 12.84 -10.87
C GLU A 85 42.60 11.63 -11.46
N LEU A 86 42.30 10.62 -10.64
CA LEU A 86 41.46 9.49 -11.00
C LEU A 86 40.07 9.95 -11.48
N ALA A 87 39.41 10.84 -10.75
CA ALA A 87 38.11 11.38 -11.13
C ALA A 87 38.16 12.13 -12.47
N LYS A 88 39.21 12.94 -12.70
CA LYS A 88 39.44 13.63 -13.98
C LYS A 88 39.69 12.65 -15.13
N LYS A 89 40.44 11.56 -14.91
CA LYS A 89 40.67 10.50 -15.91
C LYS A 89 39.40 9.70 -16.22
N ILE A 90 38.57 9.42 -15.21
CA ILE A 90 37.25 8.81 -15.43
C ILE A 90 36.38 9.74 -16.27
N ALA A 91 36.28 11.02 -15.93
CA ALA A 91 35.46 12.00 -16.65
C ALA A 91 36.17 12.63 -17.89
N SER A 92 37.26 12.03 -18.36
CA SER A 92 38.01 12.55 -19.52
C SER A 92 37.30 12.22 -20.84
N ARG A 93 37.39 13.13 -21.81
CA ARG A 93 37.01 12.88 -23.22
C ARG A 93 37.82 11.75 -23.86
N GLU A 94 39.02 11.50 -23.36
CA GLU A 94 39.89 10.42 -23.82
C GLU A 94 39.44 9.05 -23.31
N ASN A 95 38.60 9.01 -22.27
CA ASN A 95 38.08 7.76 -21.74
C ASN A 95 36.95 7.24 -22.64
N PRO A 96 37.13 6.07 -23.30
CA PRO A 96 36.16 5.56 -24.26
C PRO A 96 34.88 5.01 -23.61
N LEU A 97 34.87 4.74 -22.30
CA LEU A 97 33.77 4.07 -21.63
C LEU A 97 32.79 5.03 -20.97
N THR A 98 33.28 6.12 -20.36
CA THR A 98 32.43 6.98 -19.51
C THR A 98 31.25 7.56 -20.26
N ALA A 99 31.46 8.06 -21.48
CA ALA A 99 30.38 8.57 -22.32
C ALA A 99 29.40 7.46 -22.71
N ARG A 100 29.88 6.31 -23.21
CA ARG A 100 29.05 5.16 -23.60
C ARG A 100 28.20 4.63 -22.46
N VAL A 101 28.80 4.49 -21.28
CA VAL A 101 28.13 4.04 -20.07
C VAL A 101 27.08 5.06 -19.62
N ALA A 102 27.38 6.36 -19.66
CA ALA A 102 26.43 7.41 -19.30
C ALA A 102 25.25 7.48 -20.28
N VAL A 103 25.52 7.45 -21.59
CA VAL A 103 24.51 7.42 -22.65
C VAL A 103 23.63 6.19 -22.52
N ASN A 104 24.22 5.00 -22.36
CA ASN A 104 23.46 3.77 -22.21
C ASN A 104 22.54 3.79 -20.99
N ARG A 105 22.98 4.39 -19.87
CA ARG A 105 22.13 4.57 -18.67
C ARG A 105 20.99 5.57 -18.89
N ILE A 106 21.24 6.67 -19.59
CA ILE A 106 20.19 7.63 -19.95
C ILE A 106 19.19 6.96 -20.89
N TRP A 107 19.68 6.28 -21.92
CA TRP A 107 18.86 5.51 -22.86
C TRP A 107 18.00 4.47 -22.14
N LEU A 108 18.59 3.66 -21.26
CA LEU A 108 17.89 2.68 -20.43
C LEU A 108 16.74 3.31 -19.63
N ARG A 109 16.93 4.52 -19.07
CA ARG A 109 15.86 5.21 -18.31
C ARG A 109 14.75 5.75 -19.19
N LEU A 110 15.02 6.04 -20.47
CA LEU A 110 14.03 6.57 -21.42
C LEU A 110 13.27 5.46 -22.14
N PHE A 111 13.94 4.37 -22.52
CA PHE A 111 13.37 3.27 -23.30
C PHE A 111 13.07 2.00 -22.49
N GLY A 112 13.37 1.98 -21.19
CA GLY A 112 13.23 0.80 -20.32
C GLY A 112 14.29 -0.30 -20.54
N ARG A 113 15.02 -0.26 -21.66
CA ARG A 113 16.11 -1.18 -22.01
C ARG A 113 17.31 -0.42 -22.55
N GLY A 114 18.52 -0.80 -22.13
CA GLY A 114 19.77 -0.20 -22.61
C GLY A 114 20.15 -0.72 -23.99
N LEU A 115 20.91 0.08 -24.75
CA LEU A 115 21.59 -0.37 -25.97
C LEU A 115 22.56 -1.52 -25.67
N VAL A 116 23.21 -1.46 -24.51
CA VAL A 116 23.97 -2.56 -23.87
C VAL A 116 23.17 -3.03 -22.66
N ASP A 117 22.71 -4.28 -22.68
CA ASP A 117 21.84 -4.80 -21.62
C ASP A 117 22.56 -4.91 -20.26
N ALA A 118 23.84 -5.26 -20.29
CA ALA A 118 24.73 -5.27 -19.13
C ALA A 118 25.19 -3.85 -18.77
N SER A 119 24.30 -3.04 -18.19
CA SER A 119 24.53 -1.60 -17.97
C SER A 119 25.74 -1.21 -17.10
N SER A 120 26.38 -2.18 -16.42
CA SER A 120 27.60 -1.98 -15.61
C SER A 120 28.80 -2.80 -16.11
N ASP A 121 28.68 -3.53 -17.21
CA ASP A 121 29.74 -4.38 -17.75
C ASP A 121 29.80 -4.23 -19.28
N PHE A 122 30.80 -3.47 -19.73
CA PHE A 122 31.13 -3.25 -21.14
C PHE A 122 32.35 -4.08 -21.54
N GLY A 123 32.65 -5.14 -20.79
CA GLY A 123 33.77 -6.05 -21.05
C GLY A 123 33.50 -6.97 -22.23
N VAL A 124 34.54 -7.70 -22.64
CA VAL A 124 34.52 -8.58 -23.84
C VAL A 124 33.68 -9.84 -23.66
N ARG A 125 33.10 -10.05 -22.47
CA ARG A 125 32.26 -11.21 -22.14
C ARG A 125 30.77 -10.89 -22.11
N THR A 126 30.39 -9.65 -22.41
CA THR A 126 28.98 -9.28 -22.55
C THR A 126 28.58 -9.27 -24.02
N PRO A 127 27.29 -9.48 -24.33
CA PRO A 127 26.80 -9.34 -25.70
C PRO A 127 27.09 -7.95 -26.26
N GLU A 128 27.29 -7.88 -27.57
CA GLU A 128 27.48 -6.61 -28.26
C GLU A 128 26.27 -5.66 -28.08
N PRO A 129 26.49 -4.34 -28.15
CA PRO A 129 25.39 -3.39 -28.17
C PRO A 129 24.42 -3.70 -29.32
N THR A 130 23.12 -3.56 -29.08
CA THR A 130 22.09 -3.75 -30.12
C THR A 130 22.26 -2.78 -31.30
N HIS A 131 22.71 -1.55 -31.03
CA HIS A 131 22.96 -0.51 -32.02
C HIS A 131 24.32 0.16 -31.72
N PRO A 132 25.45 -0.43 -32.14
CA PRO A 132 26.78 0.06 -31.79
C PRO A 132 27.07 1.44 -32.38
N GLU A 133 26.69 1.68 -33.63
CA GLU A 133 26.87 2.98 -34.30
C GLU A 133 26.06 4.09 -33.62
N LEU A 134 24.83 3.79 -33.20
CA LEU A 134 24.00 4.74 -32.45
C LEU A 134 24.62 5.08 -31.09
N LEU A 135 25.11 4.07 -30.37
CA LEU A 135 25.80 4.28 -29.10
C LEU A 135 27.02 5.18 -29.27
N ASP A 136 27.82 4.96 -30.31
CA ASP A 136 29.02 5.76 -30.61
C ASP A 136 28.67 7.20 -31.03
N HIS A 137 27.64 7.36 -31.85
CA HIS A 137 27.10 8.67 -32.24
C HIS A 137 26.66 9.47 -31.01
N LEU A 138 25.78 8.90 -30.19
CA LEU A 138 25.24 9.56 -29.00
C LEU A 138 26.34 9.86 -27.98
N SER A 139 27.33 8.97 -27.83
CA SER A 139 28.46 9.17 -26.93
C SER A 139 29.34 10.33 -27.39
N THR A 140 29.68 10.38 -28.67
CA THR A 140 30.46 11.48 -29.26
C THR A 140 29.69 12.80 -29.15
N TRP A 141 28.39 12.77 -29.47
CA TRP A 141 27.51 13.91 -29.33
C TRP A 141 27.49 14.42 -27.89
N PHE A 142 27.34 13.54 -26.91
CA PHE A 142 27.27 13.89 -25.49
C PHE A 142 28.53 14.61 -25.00
N VAL A 143 29.70 14.10 -25.39
CA VAL A 143 30.98 14.74 -25.05
C VAL A 143 31.14 16.10 -25.74
N ASN A 144 30.76 16.22 -27.01
CA ASN A 144 30.85 17.47 -27.79
C ASN A 144 29.88 18.55 -27.27
N HIS A 145 28.81 18.15 -26.57
CA HIS A 145 27.83 19.06 -25.98
C HIS A 145 28.04 19.22 -24.47
N ASN A 146 29.32 19.29 -24.06
CA ASN A 146 29.75 19.56 -22.68
C ASN A 146 29.13 18.61 -21.65
N TRP A 147 28.89 17.35 -22.01
CA TRP A 147 28.32 16.34 -21.13
C TRP A 147 26.96 16.74 -20.55
N SER A 148 26.21 17.59 -21.25
CA SER A 148 24.91 18.09 -20.80
C SER A 148 23.85 16.99 -20.90
N ARG A 149 23.49 16.40 -19.74
CA ARG A 149 22.45 15.37 -19.67
C ARG A 149 21.11 15.87 -20.19
N LYS A 150 20.74 17.11 -19.86
CA LYS A 150 19.49 17.72 -20.33
C LYS A 150 19.46 17.86 -21.85
N ALA A 151 20.59 18.26 -22.45
CA ALA A 151 20.68 18.38 -23.91
C ALA A 151 20.57 17.02 -24.59
N LEU A 152 21.26 15.98 -24.07
CA LEU A 152 21.16 14.62 -24.60
C LEU A 152 19.74 14.05 -24.47
N ILE A 153 19.12 14.21 -23.29
CA ILE A 153 17.74 13.78 -23.07
C ILE A 153 16.83 14.46 -24.10
N ARG A 154 16.90 15.79 -24.25
CA ARG A 154 16.11 16.51 -25.25
C ARG A 154 16.36 15.98 -26.67
N TYR A 155 17.62 15.76 -27.04
CA TYR A 155 18.00 15.23 -28.35
C TYR A 155 17.37 13.86 -28.64
N ILE A 156 17.31 12.98 -27.64
CA ILE A 156 16.63 11.68 -27.73
C ILE A 156 15.11 11.86 -27.79
N LEU A 157 14.52 12.67 -26.91
CA LEU A 157 13.07 12.84 -26.78
C LEU A 157 12.40 13.42 -28.03
N ILE A 158 13.13 14.19 -28.85
CA ILE A 158 12.61 14.75 -30.11
C ILE A 158 12.92 13.87 -31.32
N SER A 159 13.54 12.71 -31.13
CA SER A 159 13.84 11.77 -32.22
C SER A 159 12.58 11.05 -32.69
N TYR A 160 12.55 10.68 -33.98
CA TYR A 160 11.49 9.84 -34.53
C TYR A 160 11.30 8.55 -33.70
N THR A 161 12.41 7.94 -33.26
CA THR A 161 12.40 6.69 -32.47
C THR A 161 11.68 6.85 -31.13
N PHE A 162 11.89 7.95 -30.41
CA PHE A 162 11.22 8.17 -29.12
C PHE A 162 9.74 8.54 -29.30
N LEU A 163 9.40 9.23 -30.38
CA LEU A 163 8.03 9.68 -30.68
C LEU A 163 7.15 8.60 -31.35
N GLN A 164 7.63 7.37 -31.49
CA GLN A 164 6.83 6.28 -32.03
C GLN A 164 5.67 5.93 -31.10
N SER A 165 4.56 5.44 -31.66
CA SER A 165 3.44 4.91 -30.89
C SER A 165 3.85 3.67 -30.09
N SER A 166 3.23 3.47 -28.92
CA SER A 166 3.32 2.23 -28.13
C SER A 166 2.32 1.16 -28.60
N GLU A 167 1.52 1.43 -29.64
CA GLU A 167 0.61 0.45 -30.24
C GLU A 167 1.35 -0.78 -30.77
N ARG A 168 0.72 -1.94 -30.64
CA ARG A 168 1.28 -3.20 -31.12
C ARG A 168 1.39 -3.21 -32.64
N ARG A 169 2.51 -3.73 -33.11
CA ARG A 169 2.81 -3.90 -34.54
C ARG A 169 3.02 -5.38 -34.86
N PRO A 170 1.97 -6.10 -35.28
CA PRO A 170 2.05 -7.54 -35.53
C PRO A 170 3.09 -7.92 -36.59
N ASP A 171 3.32 -7.05 -37.57
CA ASP A 171 4.36 -7.20 -38.59
C ASP A 171 5.76 -7.21 -37.98
N ALA A 172 6.05 -6.29 -37.07
CA ALA A 172 7.35 -6.17 -36.40
C ALA A 172 7.54 -7.24 -35.32
N GLU A 173 6.49 -7.58 -34.57
CA GLU A 173 6.54 -8.58 -33.49
C GLU A 173 6.86 -9.99 -33.98
N GLN A 174 6.57 -10.32 -35.25
CA GLN A 174 6.99 -11.59 -35.85
C GLN A 174 8.50 -11.69 -36.04
N VAL A 175 9.16 -10.55 -36.35
CA VAL A 175 10.60 -10.49 -36.62
C VAL A 175 11.39 -10.25 -35.33
N ASP A 176 10.88 -9.38 -34.46
CA ASP A 176 11.51 -8.99 -33.20
C ASP A 176 10.46 -8.89 -32.08
N PRO A 177 10.07 -10.03 -31.49
CA PRO A 177 9.05 -10.07 -30.42
C PRO A 177 9.43 -9.26 -29.18
N GLU A 178 10.73 -9.06 -28.95
CA GLU A 178 11.26 -8.32 -27.80
C GLU A 178 11.40 -6.81 -28.05
N ASN A 179 11.07 -6.33 -29.25
CA ASN A 179 11.21 -4.93 -29.66
C ASN A 179 12.64 -4.38 -29.42
N ARG A 180 13.68 -5.20 -29.64
CA ARG A 180 15.10 -4.81 -29.59
C ARG A 180 15.47 -3.78 -30.65
N LEU A 181 14.84 -3.84 -31.82
CA LEU A 181 15.05 -2.98 -32.98
C LEU A 181 14.17 -1.71 -32.95
N LEU A 182 13.39 -1.51 -31.88
CA LEU A 182 12.64 -0.27 -31.60
C LEU A 182 11.65 0.07 -32.72
N ALA A 183 10.84 -0.91 -33.12
CA ALA A 183 9.78 -0.76 -34.11
C ALA A 183 8.52 -0.06 -33.57
N ARG A 184 8.45 0.14 -32.25
CA ARG A 184 7.44 0.89 -31.50
C ARG A 184 8.03 1.38 -30.19
N MET A 185 7.36 2.31 -29.51
CA MET A 185 7.70 2.65 -28.13
C MET A 185 7.29 1.52 -27.17
N SER A 186 8.04 1.38 -26.08
CA SER A 186 7.82 0.33 -25.08
C SER A 186 7.19 0.92 -23.83
N ARG A 187 6.00 0.42 -23.49
CA ARG A 187 5.33 0.71 -22.23
C ARG A 187 6.24 0.40 -21.05
N THR A 188 6.45 1.39 -20.20
CA THR A 188 7.33 1.25 -19.04
C THR A 188 6.51 1.43 -17.77
N ARG A 189 6.54 0.41 -16.90
CA ARG A 189 5.88 0.51 -15.60
C ARG A 189 6.58 1.55 -14.72
N LEU A 190 5.81 2.33 -13.99
CA LEU A 190 6.33 3.24 -12.97
C LEU A 190 7.11 2.47 -11.90
N ASP A 191 8.28 2.99 -11.54
CA ASP A 191 9.02 2.56 -10.34
C ASP A 191 8.16 2.84 -9.08
N PHE A 192 8.37 2.09 -7.98
CA PHE A 192 7.59 2.23 -6.75
C PHE A 192 7.46 3.69 -6.28
N GLU A 193 8.56 4.45 -6.33
CA GLU A 193 8.60 5.83 -5.90
C GLU A 193 7.71 6.73 -6.76
N ALA A 194 7.76 6.54 -8.08
CA ALA A 194 6.94 7.32 -9.02
C ALA A 194 5.47 6.93 -8.90
N PHE A 195 5.17 5.63 -8.77
CA PHE A 195 3.80 5.14 -8.55
C PHE A 195 3.20 5.73 -7.27
N ARG A 196 3.91 5.63 -6.15
CA ARG A 196 3.45 6.15 -4.86
C ARG A 196 3.30 7.67 -4.86
N ASP A 197 4.25 8.40 -5.43
CA ASP A 197 4.17 9.86 -5.52
C ASP A 197 3.02 10.29 -6.45
N SER A 198 2.73 9.53 -7.50
CA SER A 198 1.57 9.78 -8.39
C SER A 198 0.24 9.56 -7.66
N LEU A 199 0.12 8.50 -6.85
CA LEU A 199 -1.06 8.26 -6.00
C LEU A 199 -1.33 9.43 -5.04
N LEU A 200 -0.27 9.95 -4.40
CA LEU A 200 -0.36 11.12 -3.52
C LEU A 200 -0.67 12.41 -4.29
N GLN A 201 -0.18 12.53 -5.52
CA GLN A 201 -0.39 13.71 -6.36
C GLN A 201 -1.86 13.82 -6.78
N VAL A 202 -2.44 12.75 -7.32
CA VAL A 202 -3.85 12.74 -7.79
C VAL A 202 -4.85 12.81 -6.64
N SER A 203 -4.49 12.32 -5.45
CA SER A 203 -5.31 12.46 -4.24
C SER A 203 -5.18 13.82 -3.57
N GLY A 204 -4.36 14.74 -4.10
CA GLY A 204 -4.12 16.06 -3.53
C GLY A 204 -3.33 16.04 -2.21
N GLN A 205 -2.71 14.91 -1.86
CA GLN A 205 -2.02 14.71 -0.59
C GLN A 205 -0.51 14.95 -0.66
N LEU A 206 0.11 15.00 -1.84
CA LEU A 206 1.57 15.04 -1.98
C LEU A 206 2.19 16.30 -1.35
N SER A 207 3.09 16.09 -0.38
CA SER A 207 3.93 17.16 0.17
C SER A 207 5.18 17.34 -0.69
N THR A 208 5.35 18.54 -1.25
CA THR A 208 6.48 18.94 -2.10
C THR A 208 7.66 19.54 -1.31
N GLN A 209 7.64 19.46 0.03
CA GLN A 209 8.70 20.00 0.88
C GLN A 209 10.08 19.41 0.52
N ILE A 210 11.05 20.30 0.30
CA ILE A 210 12.44 19.93 -0.01
C ILE A 210 13.30 19.94 1.27
N GLY A 211 14.16 18.93 1.41
CA GLY A 211 15.09 18.78 2.55
C GLY A 211 14.43 18.20 3.81
N GLY A 212 15.20 18.06 4.88
CA GLY A 212 14.75 17.47 6.15
C GLY A 212 15.10 15.98 6.30
N THR A 213 14.66 15.40 7.42
CA THR A 213 14.97 14.00 7.78
C THR A 213 14.11 13.00 7.00
N SER A 214 14.62 11.77 6.87
CA SER A 214 13.87 10.66 6.30
C SER A 214 12.69 10.26 7.19
N VAL A 215 11.61 9.76 6.59
CA VAL A 215 10.37 9.37 7.29
C VAL A 215 9.97 7.92 7.01
N SER A 216 9.25 7.28 7.94
CA SER A 216 8.59 6.01 7.64
C SER A 216 7.39 6.27 6.73
N ILE A 217 7.35 5.58 5.59
CA ILE A 217 6.26 5.71 4.61
C ILE A 217 5.36 4.46 4.54
N THR A 218 5.74 3.39 5.23
CA THR A 218 5.08 2.08 5.19
C THR A 218 4.25 1.78 6.44
N SER A 219 4.28 2.67 7.43
CA SER A 219 3.56 2.55 8.70
C SER A 219 2.48 3.61 8.80
N GLN A 220 1.37 3.30 9.48
CA GLN A 220 0.35 4.31 9.77
C GLN A 220 0.80 5.22 10.94
N PRO A 221 0.47 6.52 10.88
CA PRO A 221 -0.14 7.24 9.75
C PRO A 221 0.83 7.34 8.56
N PHE A 222 0.34 7.05 7.34
CA PHE A 222 1.18 7.08 6.15
C PHE A 222 1.63 8.50 5.84
N SER A 223 2.94 8.71 5.65
CA SER A 223 3.47 10.04 5.38
C SER A 223 3.11 10.53 3.98
N ASN A 224 2.74 11.80 3.85
CA ASN A 224 2.46 12.45 2.56
C ASN A 224 3.72 12.94 1.82
N ARG A 225 4.92 12.75 2.38
CA ARG A 225 6.17 13.19 1.74
C ARG A 225 6.48 12.36 0.49
N ARG A 226 7.15 13.01 -0.46
CA ARG A 226 7.78 12.35 -1.61
C ARG A 226 8.59 11.14 -1.17
N THR A 227 8.49 10.06 -1.94
CA THR A 227 9.06 8.76 -1.62
C THR A 227 10.60 8.79 -1.57
N VAL A 228 11.23 9.79 -2.18
CA VAL A 228 12.68 10.04 -2.03
C VAL A 228 13.12 10.26 -0.59
N TYR A 229 12.22 10.68 0.31
CA TYR A 229 12.47 10.84 1.74
C TYR A 229 12.14 9.58 2.55
N ALA A 230 11.83 8.46 1.90
CA ALA A 230 11.58 7.21 2.59
C ALA A 230 12.81 6.77 3.39
N ARG A 231 12.60 6.41 4.66
CA ARG A 231 13.64 5.81 5.48
C ARG A 231 13.92 4.40 4.96
N VAL A 232 15.17 4.17 4.58
CA VAL A 232 15.67 2.85 4.19
C VAL A 232 16.52 2.30 5.33
N ASP A 233 16.00 1.27 6.00
CA ASP A 233 16.78 0.44 6.89
C ASP A 233 17.42 -0.68 6.06
N ARG A 234 18.75 -0.69 5.98
CA ARG A 234 19.53 -1.65 5.20
C ARG A 234 19.35 -3.07 5.72
N GLN A 235 19.28 -3.25 7.04
CA GLN A 235 19.16 -4.57 7.66
C GLN A 235 17.72 -5.11 7.61
N ASN A 236 16.73 -4.21 7.62
CA ASN A 236 15.32 -4.58 7.66
C ASN A 236 14.48 -3.79 6.66
N LEU A 237 14.68 -4.05 5.37
CA LEU A 237 13.88 -3.42 4.33
C LEU A 237 12.41 -3.86 4.43
N PRO A 238 11.43 -2.94 4.49
CA PRO A 238 10.01 -3.32 4.51
C PRO A 238 9.58 -4.17 3.30
N GLY A 239 8.65 -5.10 3.52
CA GLY A 239 8.19 -6.04 2.51
C GLY A 239 7.61 -5.38 1.25
N VAL A 240 6.92 -4.25 1.39
CA VAL A 240 6.35 -3.50 0.25
C VAL A 240 7.43 -3.04 -0.74
N PHE A 241 8.60 -2.63 -0.28
CA PHE A 241 9.69 -2.25 -1.19
C PHE A 241 10.15 -3.45 -2.03
N ARG A 242 10.28 -4.64 -1.41
CA ARG A 242 10.63 -5.86 -2.14
C ARG A 242 9.54 -6.25 -3.15
N THR A 243 8.27 -6.14 -2.77
CA THR A 243 7.14 -6.45 -3.65
C THR A 243 7.12 -5.56 -4.90
N PHE A 244 7.58 -4.31 -4.81
CA PHE A 244 7.62 -3.36 -5.92
C PHE A 244 9.05 -3.14 -6.46
N ASP A 245 9.88 -4.18 -6.43
CA ASP A 245 11.19 -4.23 -7.09
C ASP A 245 12.14 -3.09 -6.72
N PHE A 246 12.07 -2.62 -5.48
CA PHE A 246 13.00 -1.61 -4.98
C PHE A 246 14.44 -2.12 -5.03
N ALA A 247 15.37 -1.24 -5.40
CA ALA A 247 16.78 -1.62 -5.51
C ALA A 247 17.35 -2.09 -4.16
N SER A 248 18.17 -3.14 -4.20
CA SER A 248 18.84 -3.64 -2.99
C SER A 248 19.69 -2.53 -2.37
N PRO A 249 19.51 -2.21 -1.08
CA PRO A 249 20.32 -1.18 -0.42
C PRO A 249 21.72 -1.66 -0.02
N ASP A 250 21.96 -2.98 -0.09
CA ASP A 250 23.19 -3.64 0.38
C ASP A 250 24.10 -4.10 -0.76
N SER A 251 23.63 -4.00 -2.01
CA SER A 251 24.38 -4.46 -3.17
C SER A 251 24.24 -3.51 -4.35
N HIS A 252 25.24 -3.55 -5.23
CA HIS A 252 25.21 -2.78 -6.47
C HIS A 252 24.04 -3.26 -7.36
N SER A 253 23.17 -2.32 -7.73
CA SER A 253 22.04 -2.57 -8.63
C SER A 253 22.25 -1.81 -9.93
N SER A 254 22.70 -2.52 -10.98
CA SER A 254 23.00 -1.93 -12.29
C SER A 254 21.74 -1.48 -13.05
N LYS A 255 20.63 -2.20 -12.84
CA LYS A 255 19.26 -1.90 -13.29
C LYS A 255 18.27 -2.48 -12.26
N ARG A 256 17.03 -2.00 -12.28
CA ARG A 256 15.93 -2.64 -11.54
C ARG A 256 15.29 -3.69 -12.44
N TYR A 257 15.13 -4.90 -11.91
CA TYR A 257 14.34 -5.93 -12.58
C TYR A 257 12.88 -5.66 -12.26
N GLN A 258 12.00 -5.78 -13.25
CA GLN A 258 10.56 -5.64 -13.03
C GLN A 258 9.94 -7.02 -12.93
N THR A 259 9.21 -7.28 -11.85
CA THR A 259 8.45 -8.50 -11.65
C THR A 259 6.96 -8.19 -11.67
N THR A 260 6.19 -9.12 -12.23
CA THR A 260 4.73 -9.11 -12.17
C THR A 260 4.30 -10.20 -11.20
N VAL A 261 3.95 -9.79 -9.98
CA VAL A 261 3.59 -10.73 -8.91
C VAL A 261 2.21 -10.41 -8.34
N PRO A 262 1.40 -11.42 -7.96
CA PRO A 262 0.05 -11.19 -7.42
C PRO A 262 0.02 -10.27 -6.20
N GLN A 263 1.10 -10.24 -5.41
CA GLN A 263 1.23 -9.39 -4.21
C GLN A 263 1.14 -7.89 -4.55
N GLN A 264 1.56 -7.46 -5.74
CA GLN A 264 1.42 -6.07 -6.18
C GLN A 264 -0.05 -5.71 -6.39
N ALA A 265 -0.81 -6.57 -7.09
CA ALA A 265 -2.24 -6.38 -7.27
C ALA A 265 -3.01 -6.46 -5.95
N LEU A 266 -2.67 -7.43 -5.08
CA LEU A 266 -3.27 -7.56 -3.75
C LEU A 266 -2.98 -6.35 -2.86
N PHE A 267 -1.79 -5.75 -2.95
CA PHE A 267 -1.49 -4.49 -2.30
C PHE A 267 -2.41 -3.39 -2.81
N GLN A 268 -2.60 -3.27 -4.13
CA GLN A 268 -3.46 -2.25 -4.69
C GLN A 268 -4.95 -2.41 -4.28
N PHE A 269 -5.43 -3.65 -4.19
CA PHE A 269 -6.79 -3.97 -3.75
C PHE A 269 -7.03 -3.71 -2.26
N ASN A 270 -6.08 -4.07 -1.39
CA ASN A 270 -6.35 -4.22 0.05
C ASN A 270 -5.55 -3.26 0.94
N SER A 271 -4.56 -2.54 0.40
CA SER A 271 -3.71 -1.69 1.21
C SER A 271 -4.52 -0.52 1.79
N PRO A 272 -4.45 -0.28 3.12
CA PRO A 272 -5.07 0.89 3.72
C PRO A 272 -4.56 2.22 3.12
N PHE A 273 -3.32 2.23 2.61
CA PHE A 273 -2.78 3.39 1.92
C PHE A 273 -3.53 3.66 0.61
N MET A 274 -3.77 2.62 -0.20
CA MET A 274 -4.50 2.73 -1.47
C MET A 274 -5.95 3.16 -1.25
N LEU A 275 -6.63 2.55 -0.28
CA LEU A 275 -7.99 2.92 0.09
C LEU A 275 -8.07 4.38 0.55
N ALA A 276 -7.09 4.86 1.32
CA ALA A 276 -7.03 6.27 1.72
C ALA A 276 -6.83 7.21 0.53
N GLN A 277 -5.98 6.85 -0.44
CA GLN A 277 -5.79 7.67 -1.65
C GLN A 277 -7.03 7.67 -2.54
N ALA A 278 -7.71 6.53 -2.68
CA ALA A 278 -8.95 6.43 -3.43
C ALA A 278 -10.08 7.26 -2.80
N GLN A 279 -10.20 7.22 -1.47
CA GLN A 279 -11.15 8.04 -0.73
C GLN A 279 -10.86 9.54 -0.91
N ALA A 280 -9.62 9.97 -0.69
CA ALA A 280 -9.21 11.37 -0.88
C ALA A 280 -9.38 11.86 -2.32
N SER A 281 -9.20 10.98 -3.33
CA SER A 281 -9.48 11.31 -4.72
C SER A 281 -10.97 11.53 -4.97
N SER A 282 -11.83 10.71 -4.38
CA SER A 282 -13.29 10.87 -4.50
C SER A 282 -13.83 12.13 -3.80
N GLU A 283 -13.20 12.56 -2.71
CA GLU A 283 -13.59 13.75 -1.96
C GLU A 283 -13.24 15.06 -2.67
N GLN A 284 -12.38 15.00 -3.70
CA GLN A 284 -12.10 16.14 -4.57
C GLN A 284 -13.18 16.36 -5.63
N CYS A 285 -14.08 15.39 -5.85
CA CYS A 285 -15.19 15.56 -6.79
C CYS A 285 -16.19 16.56 -6.22
N SER A 286 -16.62 17.51 -7.05
CA SER A 286 -17.44 18.66 -6.64
C SER A 286 -18.94 18.39 -6.69
N THR A 287 -19.32 17.29 -7.36
CA THR A 287 -20.70 16.98 -7.74
C THR A 287 -21.18 15.65 -7.19
N SER A 288 -22.48 15.57 -6.91
CA SER A 288 -23.18 14.33 -6.55
C SER A 288 -23.81 13.62 -7.75
N ASP A 289 -23.84 14.26 -8.94
CA ASP A 289 -24.31 13.61 -10.16
C ASP A 289 -23.31 12.53 -10.61
N PRO A 290 -23.73 11.25 -10.73
CA PRO A 290 -22.84 10.17 -11.11
C PRO A 290 -22.13 10.40 -12.45
N ASN A 291 -22.79 11.03 -13.43
CA ASN A 291 -22.18 11.24 -14.73
C ASN A 291 -21.04 12.26 -14.67
N ALA A 292 -21.29 13.40 -14.04
CA ALA A 292 -20.27 14.43 -13.85
C ALA A 292 -19.13 13.94 -12.93
N ALA A 293 -19.44 13.22 -11.84
CA ALA A 293 -18.43 12.70 -10.93
C ALA A 293 -17.48 11.69 -11.59
N VAL A 294 -18.00 10.82 -12.48
CA VAL A 294 -17.16 9.91 -13.28
C VAL A 294 -16.20 10.70 -14.15
N ARG A 295 -16.66 11.75 -14.85
CA ARG A 295 -15.79 12.57 -15.70
C ARG A 295 -14.69 13.26 -14.89
N GLU A 296 -15.05 13.87 -13.76
CA GLU A 296 -14.08 14.52 -12.86
C GLU A 296 -13.01 13.53 -12.37
N LEU A 297 -13.39 12.30 -11.98
CA LEU A 297 -12.42 11.28 -11.57
C LEU A 297 -11.46 10.86 -12.68
N TYR A 298 -11.96 10.68 -13.90
CA TYR A 298 -11.14 10.32 -15.05
C TYR A 298 -10.15 11.45 -15.39
N GLU A 299 -10.60 12.71 -15.40
CA GLU A 299 -9.72 13.85 -15.61
C GLU A 299 -8.69 14.02 -14.50
N LEU A 300 -9.07 13.77 -13.25
CA LEU A 300 -8.16 13.85 -12.10
C LEU A 300 -7.08 12.75 -12.12
N ILE A 301 -7.47 11.51 -12.40
CA ILE A 301 -6.60 10.33 -12.23
C ILE A 301 -5.87 9.97 -13.53
N LEU A 302 -6.58 9.99 -14.66
CA LEU A 302 -6.06 9.56 -15.97
C LEU A 302 -5.75 10.75 -16.91
N LEU A 303 -6.03 11.98 -16.49
CA LEU A 303 -5.77 13.20 -17.26
C LEU A 303 -6.46 13.23 -18.63
N ARG A 304 -7.60 12.56 -18.75
CA ARG A 304 -8.47 12.55 -19.94
C ARG A 304 -9.92 12.33 -19.56
N LEU A 305 -10.83 12.60 -20.49
CA LEU A 305 -12.22 12.20 -20.35
C LEU A 305 -12.41 10.69 -20.62
N PRO A 306 -13.42 10.06 -19.99
CA PRO A 306 -13.81 8.69 -20.31
C PRO A 306 -14.41 8.62 -21.71
N THR A 307 -14.17 7.52 -22.42
CA THR A 307 -14.93 7.16 -23.62
C THR A 307 -16.40 6.89 -23.27
N GLU A 308 -17.30 6.89 -24.27
CA GLU A 308 -18.73 6.61 -24.03
C GLU A 308 -18.95 5.24 -23.36
N SER A 309 -18.18 4.22 -23.75
CA SER A 309 -18.23 2.89 -23.14
C SER A 309 -17.75 2.89 -21.69
N GLU A 310 -16.65 3.59 -21.40
CA GLU A 310 -16.09 3.71 -20.04
C GLU A 310 -17.04 4.48 -19.13
N GLN A 311 -17.62 5.58 -19.61
CA GLN A 311 -18.62 6.38 -18.89
C GLN A 311 -19.80 5.50 -18.47
N LYS A 312 -20.38 4.76 -19.44
CA LYS A 312 -21.52 3.88 -19.17
C LYS A 312 -21.16 2.77 -18.18
N ALA A 313 -20.00 2.15 -18.32
CA ALA A 313 -19.54 1.10 -17.42
C ALA A 313 -19.30 1.62 -15.99
N ALA A 314 -18.68 2.79 -15.86
CA ALA A 314 -18.40 3.43 -14.57
C ALA A 314 -19.68 3.85 -13.84
N VAL A 315 -20.66 4.44 -14.53
CA VAL A 315 -21.96 4.79 -13.92
C VAL A 315 -22.71 3.53 -13.46
N ASN A 316 -22.77 2.48 -14.29
CA ASN A 316 -23.38 1.21 -13.91
C ASN A 316 -22.66 0.55 -12.71
N PHE A 317 -21.34 0.69 -12.64
CA PHE A 317 -20.56 0.26 -11.49
C PHE A 317 -20.97 1.01 -10.21
N LEU A 318 -21.11 2.34 -10.27
CA LEU A 318 -21.55 3.16 -9.12
C LEU A 318 -22.95 2.76 -8.64
N GLU A 319 -23.89 2.54 -9.55
CA GLU A 319 -25.25 2.09 -9.22
C GLU A 319 -25.23 0.71 -8.53
N THR A 320 -24.44 -0.22 -9.07
CA THR A 320 -24.29 -1.56 -8.51
C THR A 320 -23.62 -1.52 -7.14
N ALA A 321 -22.52 -0.78 -7.01
CA ALA A 321 -21.81 -0.62 -5.75
C ALA A 321 -22.69 0.01 -4.68
N THR A 322 -23.48 1.02 -5.03
CA THR A 322 -24.46 1.65 -4.12
C THR A 322 -25.52 0.67 -3.65
N ARG A 323 -26.05 -0.16 -4.56
CA ARG A 323 -27.02 -1.22 -4.22
C ARG A 323 -26.43 -2.30 -3.32
N LEU A 324 -25.15 -2.63 -3.51
CA LEU A 324 -24.44 -3.67 -2.76
C LEU A 324 -23.81 -3.18 -1.45
N GLN A 325 -23.84 -1.88 -1.16
CA GLN A 325 -23.39 -1.40 0.14
C GLN A 325 -24.30 -2.02 1.22
N PRO A 326 -23.75 -2.84 2.14
CA PRO A 326 -24.54 -3.36 3.23
C PRO A 326 -24.98 -2.19 4.09
N ASN A 327 -26.22 -2.21 4.56
CA ASN A 327 -26.63 -1.30 5.61
C ASN A 327 -25.68 -1.53 6.80
N ASN A 328 -24.91 -0.50 7.21
CA ASN A 328 -23.81 -0.61 8.19
C ASN A 328 -24.24 -1.11 9.59
N GLN A 329 -25.54 -1.33 9.80
CA GLN A 329 -26.14 -1.96 10.98
C GLN A 329 -26.28 -3.48 10.88
N MET A 330 -25.82 -4.12 9.79
CA MET A 330 -25.95 -5.57 9.55
C MET A 330 -24.68 -6.38 9.84
N ALA A 331 -23.64 -5.77 10.39
CA ALA A 331 -22.37 -6.45 10.63
C ALA A 331 -22.59 -7.65 11.58
N ALA A 332 -22.20 -8.84 11.11
CA ALA A 332 -22.40 -10.12 11.79
C ALA A 332 -23.86 -10.52 12.07
N GLY A 333 -24.86 -9.95 11.39
CA GLY A 333 -26.28 -10.34 11.57
C GLY A 333 -26.95 -9.77 12.82
N TRP A 334 -26.28 -8.89 13.57
CA TRP A 334 -26.84 -8.18 14.72
C TRP A 334 -27.28 -6.77 14.34
N HIS A 335 -28.49 -6.40 14.77
CA HIS A 335 -29.09 -5.10 14.61
C HIS A 335 -29.38 -4.50 16.00
N TYR A 336 -29.03 -3.23 16.21
CA TYR A 336 -29.19 -2.54 17.48
C TYR A 336 -30.21 -1.42 17.33
N GLY A 337 -31.24 -1.45 18.16
CA GLY A 337 -32.40 -0.59 18.00
C GLY A 337 -33.24 -0.43 19.25
N TYR A 338 -34.39 0.17 19.04
CA TYR A 338 -35.48 0.29 19.98
C TYR A 338 -36.80 -0.11 19.31
N GLY A 339 -37.84 -0.36 20.08
CA GLY A 339 -39.13 -0.76 19.53
C GLY A 339 -40.26 -0.79 20.56
N GLU A 340 -41.47 -0.97 20.05
CA GLU A 340 -42.70 -1.08 20.82
C GLU A 340 -43.15 -2.54 20.89
N LEU A 341 -43.60 -2.99 22.06
CA LEU A 341 -44.25 -4.30 22.20
C LEU A 341 -45.71 -4.23 21.72
N ASN A 342 -46.23 -5.33 21.19
CA ASN A 342 -47.67 -5.46 20.95
C ASN A 342 -48.47 -5.34 22.26
N ASP A 343 -49.75 -4.97 22.19
CA ASP A 343 -50.63 -4.79 23.36
C ASP A 343 -50.68 -6.02 24.29
N ASP A 344 -50.56 -7.21 23.73
CA ASP A 344 -50.54 -8.50 24.44
C ASP A 344 -49.14 -8.97 24.87
N GLN A 345 -48.11 -8.18 24.56
CA GLN A 345 -46.68 -8.46 24.79
C GLN A 345 -46.19 -9.79 24.19
N THR A 346 -46.83 -10.29 23.13
CA THR A 346 -46.41 -11.54 22.45
C THR A 346 -45.38 -11.33 21.35
N GLY A 347 -45.03 -10.08 21.04
CA GLY A 347 -44.01 -9.74 20.06
C GLY A 347 -43.73 -8.24 20.02
N LEU A 348 -42.93 -7.85 19.01
CA LEU A 348 -42.54 -6.47 18.77
C LEU A 348 -43.36 -5.89 17.60
N GLN A 349 -44.05 -4.78 17.85
CA GLN A 349 -44.87 -4.06 16.86
C GLN A 349 -44.00 -3.30 15.86
N SER A 350 -42.93 -2.68 16.33
CA SER A 350 -42.04 -1.84 15.54
C SER A 350 -40.58 -2.04 15.94
N PHE A 351 -39.67 -1.93 14.99
CA PHE A 351 -38.23 -1.90 15.26
C PHE A 351 -37.60 -0.75 14.52
N HIS A 352 -36.96 0.12 15.27
CA HIS A 352 -36.25 1.28 14.77
C HIS A 352 -34.80 1.21 15.21
N HIS A 353 -33.89 1.50 14.29
CA HIS A 353 -32.48 1.49 14.62
C HIS A 353 -32.09 2.68 15.50
N LEU A 354 -31.17 2.43 16.45
CA LEU A 354 -30.58 3.51 17.23
C LEU A 354 -29.62 4.31 16.34
N PRO A 355 -29.76 5.65 16.27
CA PRO A 355 -29.08 6.44 15.25
C PRO A 355 -27.62 6.79 15.59
N VAL A 356 -27.22 6.75 16.87
CA VAL A 356 -25.90 7.25 17.31
C VAL A 356 -25.09 6.15 17.99
N PHE A 357 -23.83 5.97 17.57
CA PHE A 357 -22.84 5.16 18.28
C PHE A 357 -21.73 6.03 18.88
N GLN A 358 -21.63 6.09 20.20
CA GLN A 358 -20.62 6.90 20.89
C GLN A 358 -20.18 6.23 22.19
N LYS A 359 -18.89 6.34 22.54
CA LYS A 359 -18.32 5.79 23.80
C LYS A 359 -18.71 4.31 24.03
N GLY A 360 -18.69 3.52 22.95
CA GLY A 360 -18.98 2.08 22.98
C GLY A 360 -20.47 1.73 23.21
N ALA A 361 -21.39 2.66 22.95
CA ALA A 361 -22.83 2.44 23.08
C ALA A 361 -23.61 2.94 21.86
N TRP A 362 -24.62 2.17 21.45
CA TRP A 362 -25.71 2.64 20.60
C TRP A 362 -26.75 3.36 21.47
N GLN A 363 -27.21 4.54 21.06
CA GLN A 363 -28.08 5.40 21.85
C GLN A 363 -28.95 6.30 20.95
N GLY A 364 -30.01 6.88 21.53
CA GLY A 364 -31.01 7.67 20.81
C GLY A 364 -30.50 9.00 20.25
N GLY A 365 -29.53 9.64 20.90
CA GLY A 365 -28.98 10.93 20.49
C GLY A 365 -27.54 11.14 21.01
N ALA A 366 -26.91 12.25 20.63
CA ALA A 366 -25.53 12.57 21.06
C ALA A 366 -25.42 12.95 22.55
N LYS A 367 -26.54 13.27 23.20
CA LYS A 367 -26.64 13.52 24.63
C LYS A 367 -27.60 12.51 25.23
N ALA A 368 -27.23 11.95 26.39
CA ALA A 368 -28.09 11.10 27.19
C ALA A 368 -28.54 11.88 28.44
N PRO A 369 -29.83 11.83 28.81
CA PRO A 369 -30.91 11.15 28.11
C PRO A 369 -31.28 11.85 26.79
N ASP A 370 -31.68 11.07 25.79
CA ASP A 370 -32.27 11.58 24.56
C ASP A 370 -33.67 12.17 24.84
N LYS A 371 -34.10 13.15 24.04
CA LYS A 371 -35.40 13.82 24.23
C LYS A 371 -36.61 12.90 24.06
N HIS A 372 -36.48 11.89 23.20
CA HIS A 372 -37.57 10.96 22.86
C HIS A 372 -37.32 9.57 23.43
N LEU A 373 -36.10 9.06 23.31
CA LEU A 373 -35.73 7.70 23.69
C LEU A 373 -35.14 7.59 25.10
N GLY A 374 -34.87 8.71 25.74
CA GLY A 374 -34.41 8.71 27.11
C GLY A 374 -33.04 8.10 27.33
N TRP A 375 -32.97 7.22 28.32
CA TRP A 375 -31.76 6.45 28.63
C TRP A 375 -31.57 5.23 27.72
N CYS A 376 -32.48 4.97 26.78
CA CYS A 376 -32.42 3.80 25.89
C CYS A 376 -31.06 3.70 25.20
N SER A 377 -30.33 2.64 25.54
CA SER A 377 -29.00 2.41 25.02
C SER A 377 -28.62 0.94 25.05
N LEU A 378 -27.74 0.56 24.13
CA LEU A 378 -27.16 -0.79 24.04
C LEU A 378 -25.64 -0.68 24.05
N ARG A 379 -24.98 -1.52 24.85
CA ARG A 379 -23.51 -1.64 24.96
C ARG A 379 -23.12 -3.10 24.74
N ALA A 380 -21.86 -3.42 24.49
CA ALA A 380 -21.45 -4.82 24.27
C ALA A 380 -22.02 -5.79 25.31
N LYS A 381 -21.89 -5.46 26.59
CA LYS A 381 -22.30 -6.32 27.71
C LYS A 381 -23.76 -6.21 28.14
N GLY A 382 -24.53 -5.24 27.64
CA GLY A 382 -25.86 -4.96 28.19
C GLY A 382 -26.52 -3.72 27.61
N GLY A 383 -27.17 -2.93 28.44
CA GLY A 383 -27.84 -1.70 28.03
C GLY A 383 -28.67 -1.07 29.13
N HIS A 384 -29.52 -0.15 28.72
CA HIS A 384 -30.57 0.46 29.53
C HIS A 384 -31.84 0.56 28.67
N PRO A 385 -33.01 0.16 29.17
CA PRO A 385 -34.28 0.33 28.46
C PRO A 385 -34.64 1.82 28.34
N GLY A 386 -35.64 2.14 27.53
CA GLY A 386 -36.26 3.47 27.52
C GLY A 386 -37.20 3.68 28.71
N HIS A 387 -37.97 4.77 28.65
CA HIS A 387 -38.76 5.27 29.78
C HIS A 387 -40.11 4.57 30.01
N ASN A 388 -40.53 3.67 29.12
CA ASN A 388 -41.78 2.93 29.23
C ASN A 388 -41.77 1.68 28.33
N THR A 389 -42.84 0.89 28.38
CA THR A 389 -43.06 -0.31 27.55
C THR A 389 -43.13 -0.02 26.04
N GLY A 390 -43.32 1.24 25.64
CA GLY A 390 -43.26 1.69 24.25
C GLY A 390 -41.84 1.98 23.75
N LEU A 391 -40.82 1.95 24.62
CA LEU A 391 -39.43 2.27 24.26
C LEU A 391 -38.48 1.20 24.77
N CYS A 392 -38.61 0.00 24.21
CA CYS A 392 -37.75 -1.12 24.58
C CYS A 392 -36.38 -1.00 23.92
N ALA A 393 -35.32 -1.40 24.62
CA ALA A 393 -34.02 -1.62 23.99
C ALA A 393 -34.01 -2.99 23.29
N VAL A 394 -33.68 -3.03 22.00
CA VAL A 394 -33.80 -4.24 21.19
C VAL A 394 -32.45 -4.61 20.54
N ARG A 395 -31.96 -5.81 20.84
CA ARG A 395 -30.96 -6.47 19.98
C ARG A 395 -31.70 -7.45 19.09
N ARG A 396 -31.64 -7.24 17.78
CA ARG A 396 -32.24 -8.12 16.78
C ARG A 396 -31.14 -8.94 16.12
N TRP A 397 -31.34 -10.25 16.01
CA TRP A 397 -30.53 -11.12 15.17
C TRP A 397 -31.33 -11.52 13.93
N VAL A 398 -30.67 -11.54 12.76
CA VAL A 398 -31.29 -11.93 11.49
C VAL A 398 -30.55 -13.14 10.91
N ALA A 399 -31.30 -14.18 10.58
CA ALA A 399 -30.76 -15.39 9.96
C ALA A 399 -30.21 -15.10 8.56
N ASP A 400 -28.96 -15.51 8.29
CA ASP A 400 -28.30 -15.32 6.99
C ASP A 400 -28.66 -16.39 5.96
N ARG A 401 -29.21 -17.53 6.40
CA ARG A 401 -29.64 -18.66 5.58
C ARG A 401 -30.57 -19.59 6.37
N ASP A 402 -31.21 -20.50 5.65
CA ASP A 402 -31.99 -21.58 6.22
C ASP A 402 -31.10 -22.51 7.07
N SER A 403 -31.43 -22.69 8.35
CA SER A 403 -30.61 -23.49 9.27
C SER A 403 -31.34 -23.85 10.57
N GLN A 404 -30.71 -24.74 11.36
CA GLN A 404 -31.07 -24.93 12.76
C GLN A 404 -30.13 -24.11 13.64
N ILE A 405 -30.68 -23.43 14.63
CA ILE A 405 -29.91 -22.65 15.61
C ILE A 405 -30.21 -23.09 17.04
N SER A 406 -29.25 -22.92 17.94
CA SER A 406 -29.48 -22.97 19.39
C SER A 406 -29.07 -21.65 20.03
N ILE A 407 -29.85 -21.20 21.00
CA ILE A 407 -29.67 -19.93 21.68
C ILE A 407 -29.24 -20.21 23.12
N GLN A 408 -28.13 -19.60 23.54
CA GLN A 408 -27.68 -19.54 24.92
C GLN A 408 -27.77 -18.10 25.38
N SER A 409 -28.58 -17.84 26.41
CA SER A 409 -28.88 -16.50 26.87
C SER A 409 -28.73 -16.42 28.39
N ALA A 410 -27.96 -15.45 28.85
CA ALA A 410 -27.79 -15.18 30.28
C ALA A 410 -27.84 -13.68 30.51
N ALA A 411 -28.64 -13.27 31.48
CA ALA A 411 -28.84 -11.87 31.79
C ALA A 411 -28.77 -11.62 33.30
N ALA A 412 -28.48 -10.37 33.67
CA ALA A 412 -28.44 -9.93 35.04
C ALA A 412 -28.94 -8.50 35.18
N HIS A 413 -29.62 -8.24 36.29
CA HIS A 413 -29.82 -6.90 36.82
C HIS A 413 -29.03 -6.83 38.14
N ASN A 414 -27.97 -6.04 38.19
CA ASN A 414 -27.01 -6.07 39.30
C ASN A 414 -27.27 -5.00 40.36
N LEU A 415 -28.30 -4.19 40.19
CA LEU A 415 -28.66 -3.13 41.14
C LEU A 415 -29.76 -3.63 42.09
N ALA A 416 -29.63 -3.27 43.37
CA ALA A 416 -30.62 -3.55 44.41
C ALA A 416 -31.72 -2.46 44.51
N LYS A 417 -31.55 -1.36 43.77
CA LYS A 417 -32.50 -0.24 43.66
C LYS A 417 -33.29 -0.37 42.36
N GLY A 418 -34.46 0.27 42.32
CA GLY A 418 -35.38 0.20 41.19
C GLY A 418 -36.38 -0.96 41.32
N ASP A 419 -37.19 -1.12 40.30
CA ASP A 419 -38.16 -2.19 40.08
C ASP A 419 -37.60 -3.29 39.15
N GLY A 420 -36.44 -3.07 38.53
CA GLY A 420 -35.72 -4.06 37.77
C GLY A 420 -36.16 -4.11 36.31
N VAL A 421 -35.53 -5.01 35.54
CA VAL A 421 -35.69 -5.04 34.08
C VAL A 421 -36.47 -6.27 33.63
N HIS A 422 -37.37 -6.07 32.66
CA HIS A 422 -38.04 -7.15 31.95
C HIS A 422 -37.28 -7.51 30.67
N LEU A 423 -37.05 -8.80 30.46
CA LEU A 423 -36.31 -9.33 29.33
C LEU A 423 -37.13 -10.38 28.60
N MET A 424 -37.23 -10.23 27.28
CA MET A 424 -37.98 -11.13 26.40
C MET A 424 -37.14 -11.59 25.23
N ILE A 425 -37.35 -12.83 24.80
CA ILE A 425 -36.79 -13.35 23.55
C ILE A 425 -37.95 -13.76 22.65
N TYR A 426 -38.06 -13.16 21.47
CA TYR A 426 -39.07 -13.46 20.47
C TYR A 426 -38.44 -14.06 19.21
N ALA A 427 -39.14 -14.98 18.56
CA ALA A 427 -38.89 -15.38 17.17
C ALA A 427 -40.18 -15.14 16.37
N GLY A 428 -40.21 -14.06 15.58
CA GLY A 428 -41.47 -13.56 15.02
C GLY A 428 -42.47 -13.17 16.11
N GLN A 429 -43.67 -13.75 16.08
CA GLN A 429 -44.71 -13.57 17.11
C GLN A 429 -44.68 -14.63 18.23
N GLN A 430 -43.66 -15.49 18.24
CA GLN A 430 -43.53 -16.53 19.27
C GLN A 430 -42.61 -16.05 20.40
N THR A 431 -43.14 -15.99 21.62
CA THR A 431 -42.32 -15.81 22.84
C THR A 431 -41.54 -17.08 23.15
N LEU A 432 -40.21 -16.98 23.16
CA LEU A 432 -39.29 -18.07 23.49
C LEU A 432 -38.85 -18.05 24.96
N ALA A 433 -38.68 -16.86 25.54
CA ALA A 433 -38.33 -16.70 26.95
C ALA A 433 -38.84 -15.35 27.47
N LYS A 434 -39.23 -15.32 28.75
CA LYS A 434 -39.67 -14.13 29.49
C LYS A 434 -39.09 -14.19 30.90
N GLU A 435 -38.55 -13.07 31.38
CA GLU A 435 -38.04 -12.93 32.74
C GLU A 435 -38.14 -11.48 33.23
N HIS A 436 -38.23 -11.33 34.54
CA HIS A 436 -38.06 -10.12 35.31
C HIS A 436 -36.89 -10.30 36.28
N LEU A 437 -35.87 -9.44 36.17
CA LEU A 437 -34.68 -9.52 36.99
C LEU A 437 -34.54 -8.27 37.87
N LEU A 438 -34.41 -8.51 39.18
CA LEU A 438 -34.02 -7.51 40.18
C LEU A 438 -32.94 -8.11 41.08
N ASN A 439 -31.79 -7.43 41.16
CA ASN A 439 -30.60 -7.81 41.93
C ASN A 439 -30.20 -9.31 41.80
N ARG A 440 -30.29 -9.86 40.59
CA ARG A 440 -30.05 -11.28 40.33
C ARG A 440 -29.54 -11.52 38.91
N ARG A 441 -28.90 -12.67 38.73
CA ARG A 441 -28.49 -13.21 37.43
C ARG A 441 -29.25 -14.50 37.14
N GLN A 442 -29.71 -14.65 35.89
CA GLN A 442 -30.48 -15.80 35.45
C GLN A 442 -29.98 -16.30 34.09
N GLN A 443 -29.99 -17.63 33.91
CA GLN A 443 -29.90 -18.25 32.59
C GLN A 443 -31.30 -18.30 31.99
N LEU A 444 -31.49 -17.67 30.84
CA LEU A 444 -32.77 -17.58 30.10
C LEU A 444 -33.01 -18.80 29.20
N ASN A 445 -32.33 -19.93 29.48
CA ASN A 445 -32.34 -21.12 28.63
C ASN A 445 -33.56 -22.04 28.87
N ALA A 446 -34.26 -21.88 29.99
CA ALA A 446 -35.31 -22.83 30.42
C ALA A 446 -36.56 -22.85 29.51
N GLY A 447 -36.80 -21.81 28.70
CA GLY A 447 -37.87 -21.76 27.70
C GLY A 447 -37.41 -21.95 26.25
N LEU A 448 -36.09 -21.94 26.01
CA LEU A 448 -35.53 -22.05 24.67
C LEU A 448 -35.48 -23.52 24.25
N LYS A 449 -36.15 -23.87 23.15
CA LYS A 449 -35.99 -25.20 22.54
C LYS A 449 -34.50 -25.45 22.25
N ASN A 450 -34.03 -26.69 22.44
CA ASN A 450 -32.64 -27.08 22.14
C ASN A 450 -32.21 -26.74 20.69
N SER A 451 -33.19 -26.63 19.78
CA SER A 451 -33.00 -26.18 18.41
C SER A 451 -34.23 -25.41 17.90
N LEU A 452 -34.01 -24.30 17.19
CA LEU A 452 -34.99 -23.52 16.44
C LEU A 452 -34.64 -23.62 14.95
N THR A 453 -35.62 -23.94 14.11
CA THR A 453 -35.44 -23.89 12.65
C THR A 453 -35.79 -22.49 12.16
N VAL A 454 -34.89 -21.86 11.41
CA VAL A 454 -35.03 -20.50 10.87
C VAL A 454 -34.79 -20.52 9.36
N LYS A 455 -35.49 -19.65 8.64
CA LYS A 455 -35.25 -19.35 7.22
C LYS A 455 -34.40 -18.10 7.07
N ALA A 456 -33.75 -17.95 5.92
CA ALA A 456 -33.04 -16.73 5.57
C ALA A 456 -33.95 -15.50 5.73
N GLY A 457 -33.51 -14.51 6.51
CA GLY A 457 -34.28 -13.30 6.82
C GLY A 457 -35.17 -13.39 8.06
N ASP A 458 -35.36 -14.57 8.66
CA ASP A 458 -36.08 -14.69 9.94
C ASP A 458 -35.34 -13.93 11.04
N VAL A 459 -36.11 -13.36 11.98
CA VAL A 459 -35.57 -12.52 13.06
C VAL A 459 -35.79 -13.15 14.43
N VAL A 460 -34.81 -12.98 15.30
CA VAL A 460 -34.90 -13.25 16.74
C VAL A 460 -34.60 -11.97 17.50
N ASP A 461 -35.58 -11.49 18.26
CA ASP A 461 -35.51 -10.25 19.00
C ASP A 461 -35.26 -10.49 20.48
N PHE A 462 -34.23 -9.83 21.02
CA PHE A 462 -33.88 -9.80 22.43
C PHE A 462 -34.23 -8.41 22.96
N VAL A 463 -35.35 -8.35 23.68
CA VAL A 463 -36.03 -7.10 24.04
C VAL A 463 -35.91 -6.87 25.54
N ALA A 464 -35.46 -5.68 25.93
CA ALA A 464 -35.38 -5.24 27.31
C ALA A 464 -36.25 -3.99 27.53
N PHE A 465 -37.09 -3.99 28.56
CA PHE A 465 -37.95 -2.85 28.90
C PHE A 465 -38.07 -2.67 30.43
N CYS A 466 -38.35 -1.45 30.84
CA CYS A 466 -38.48 -1.06 32.24
C CYS A 466 -39.84 -1.46 32.81
N GLY A 467 -39.96 -1.47 34.14
CA GLY A 467 -41.23 -1.58 34.84
C GLY A 467 -41.97 -0.22 34.90
N PRO A 468 -42.82 0.00 35.92
CA PRO A 468 -43.41 1.30 36.21
C PRO A 468 -42.41 2.46 36.37
N SER A 469 -41.15 2.17 36.70
CA SER A 469 -40.04 3.12 36.78
C SER A 469 -38.95 2.71 35.80
N ASP A 470 -38.22 3.68 35.25
CA ASP A 470 -37.03 3.47 34.42
C ASP A 470 -35.72 3.66 35.20
N SER A 471 -35.82 4.03 36.47
CA SER A 471 -34.68 4.36 37.31
C SER A 471 -33.97 3.10 37.78
N PHE A 472 -32.65 3.07 37.54
CA PHE A 472 -31.74 1.96 37.93
C PHE A 472 -31.87 0.68 37.09
N ASP A 473 -32.49 0.71 35.91
CA ASP A 473 -32.75 -0.48 35.08
C ASP A 473 -31.61 -0.87 34.12
N SER A 474 -30.37 -0.54 34.48
CA SER A 474 -29.22 -1.01 33.72
C SER A 474 -29.11 -2.53 33.80
N PHE A 475 -28.95 -3.19 32.66
CA PHE A 475 -28.90 -4.64 32.58
C PHE A 475 -27.63 -5.13 31.88
N ASP A 476 -27.18 -6.32 32.25
CA ASP A 476 -26.20 -7.10 31.52
C ASP A 476 -26.91 -8.22 30.76
N TRP A 477 -26.54 -8.44 29.49
CA TRP A 477 -27.10 -9.50 28.67
C TRP A 477 -26.08 -10.09 27.70
N SER A 478 -25.75 -11.38 27.89
CA SER A 478 -24.90 -12.16 26.98
C SER A 478 -25.74 -13.18 26.22
N ILE A 479 -25.64 -13.15 24.88
CA ILE A 479 -26.37 -14.02 23.98
C ILE A 479 -25.37 -14.68 23.04
N ARG A 480 -25.46 -15.99 22.91
CA ARG A 480 -24.72 -16.79 21.93
C ARG A 480 -25.70 -17.58 21.08
N ILE A 481 -25.61 -17.44 19.77
CA ILE A 481 -26.41 -18.18 18.80
C ILE A 481 -25.47 -19.11 18.03
N ASN A 482 -25.70 -20.42 18.13
CA ASN A 482 -24.91 -21.41 17.41
C ASN A 482 -25.73 -21.96 16.24
N GLN A 483 -25.20 -21.84 15.03
CA GLN A 483 -25.76 -22.43 13.84
C GLN A 483 -25.26 -23.86 13.68
N SER A 484 -26.19 -24.78 13.40
CA SER A 484 -25.87 -26.13 12.95
C SER A 484 -26.52 -26.43 11.60
N SER A 485 -25.84 -27.25 10.81
CA SER A 485 -26.36 -27.83 9.58
C SER A 485 -26.00 -29.30 9.57
N ASN A 486 -26.98 -30.18 9.40
CA ASN A 486 -26.83 -31.64 9.47
C ASN A 486 -26.08 -32.10 10.74
N GLY A 487 -26.38 -31.48 11.88
CA GLY A 487 -25.77 -31.81 13.19
C GLY A 487 -24.33 -31.30 13.38
N ARG A 488 -23.72 -30.62 12.41
CA ARG A 488 -22.37 -30.03 12.54
C ARG A 488 -22.46 -28.53 12.83
N PRO A 489 -21.63 -27.99 13.76
CA PRO A 489 -21.56 -26.56 14.01
C PRO A 489 -20.96 -25.85 12.78
N VAL A 490 -21.65 -24.82 12.28
CA VAL A 490 -21.24 -24.05 11.11
C VAL A 490 -20.67 -22.70 11.53
N ARG A 491 -21.38 -22.00 12.41
CA ARG A 491 -21.07 -20.62 12.79
C ARG A 491 -21.61 -20.32 14.18
N GLN A 492 -20.98 -19.36 14.85
CA GLN A 492 -21.42 -18.86 16.14
C GLN A 492 -21.43 -17.34 16.15
N TRP A 493 -22.55 -16.77 16.58
CA TRP A 493 -22.69 -15.36 16.90
C TRP A 493 -22.63 -15.15 18.41
N ASP A 494 -21.94 -14.10 18.83
CA ASP A 494 -21.79 -13.71 20.23
C ASP A 494 -22.07 -12.22 20.37
N SER A 495 -23.09 -11.88 21.16
CA SER A 495 -23.60 -10.51 21.26
C SER A 495 -22.63 -9.52 21.89
N GLN A 496 -21.56 -9.98 22.56
CA GLN A 496 -20.53 -9.12 23.14
C GLN A 496 -19.34 -8.98 22.20
N ARG A 497 -18.84 -10.11 21.67
CA ARG A 497 -17.70 -10.13 20.74
C ARG A 497 -18.03 -9.44 19.42
N ASP A 498 -19.24 -9.66 18.92
CA ASP A 498 -19.68 -9.13 17.63
C ASP A 498 -20.23 -7.70 17.75
N PHE A 499 -20.36 -7.18 18.99
CA PHE A 499 -20.88 -5.83 19.23
C PHE A 499 -19.97 -4.78 18.64
N SER A 500 -20.52 -4.00 17.72
CA SER A 500 -19.81 -2.93 17.06
C SER A 500 -20.73 -1.76 16.75
N GLY A 501 -20.14 -0.57 16.64
CA GLY A 501 -20.83 0.59 16.07
C GLY A 501 -20.91 0.48 14.55
N ILE A 502 -21.19 1.60 13.87
CA ILE A 502 -20.87 1.74 12.44
C ILE A 502 -19.35 1.59 12.31
N LYS A 503 -18.92 0.34 12.13
CA LYS A 503 -17.60 0.00 11.66
C LYS A 503 -17.65 0.21 10.16
N SER A 504 -17.24 1.40 9.70
CA SER A 504 -16.68 1.55 8.36
C SER A 504 -15.32 0.84 8.31
N GLU A 505 -15.27 -0.45 8.67
CA GLU A 505 -14.05 -1.25 8.56
C GLU A 505 -13.71 -1.41 7.08
N GLY A 506 -12.92 -0.47 6.56
CA GLY A 506 -12.24 -0.55 5.28
C GLY A 506 -13.10 -0.38 4.02
N ARG A 507 -14.42 -0.22 4.10
CA ARG A 507 -15.25 0.01 2.91
C ARG A 507 -15.36 1.50 2.61
N VAL A 508 -14.73 1.91 1.51
CA VAL A 508 -14.80 3.26 0.95
C VAL A 508 -16.11 3.47 0.17
N SER A 509 -16.49 4.73 -0.07
CA SER A 509 -17.71 5.09 -0.82
C SER A 509 -17.75 4.45 -2.22
N PRO A 510 -18.91 4.33 -2.89
CA PRO A 510 -18.95 3.77 -4.26
C PRO A 510 -18.06 4.55 -5.22
N LEU A 511 -18.03 5.88 -5.07
CA LEU A 511 -17.16 6.76 -5.85
C LEU A 511 -15.68 6.52 -5.55
N ALA A 512 -15.31 6.30 -4.29
CA ALA A 512 -13.95 5.92 -3.91
C ALA A 512 -13.58 4.51 -4.42
N GLN A 513 -14.52 3.57 -4.50
CA GLN A 513 -14.26 2.26 -5.13
C GLN A 513 -13.97 2.43 -6.62
N LEU A 514 -14.70 3.31 -7.32
CA LEU A 514 -14.41 3.63 -8.71
C LEU A 514 -13.03 4.31 -8.85
N ALA A 515 -12.71 5.27 -7.98
CA ALA A 515 -11.39 5.90 -7.95
C ALA A 515 -10.29 4.84 -7.74
N GLN A 516 -10.49 3.87 -6.86
CA GLN A 516 -9.57 2.75 -6.67
C GLN A 516 -9.37 1.95 -7.96
N VAL A 517 -10.45 1.62 -8.69
CA VAL A 517 -10.35 0.92 -9.99
C VAL A 517 -9.48 1.69 -10.98
N LEU A 518 -9.62 3.01 -11.05
CA LEU A 518 -8.81 3.85 -11.94
C LEU A 518 -7.33 3.89 -11.52
N LEU A 519 -7.04 4.04 -10.22
CA LEU A 519 -5.67 4.02 -9.67
C LEU A 519 -4.97 2.66 -9.85
N MET A 520 -5.73 1.60 -10.08
CA MET A 520 -5.25 0.25 -10.33
C MET A 520 -5.06 -0.08 -11.81
N SER A 521 -5.48 0.82 -12.70
CA SER A 521 -5.38 0.59 -14.13
C SER A 521 -3.93 0.57 -14.60
N ASN A 522 -3.70 -0.13 -15.72
CA ASN A 522 -2.41 -0.06 -16.41
C ASN A 522 -2.13 1.35 -16.93
N GLU A 523 -3.15 2.09 -17.33
CA GLU A 523 -3.01 3.48 -17.79
C GLU A 523 -2.43 4.39 -16.69
N PHE A 524 -2.82 4.17 -15.44
CA PHE A 524 -2.23 4.89 -14.31
C PHE A 524 -0.82 4.41 -13.95
N SER A 525 -0.55 3.10 -14.11
CA SER A 525 0.69 2.48 -13.61
C SER A 525 1.84 2.42 -14.63
N PHE A 526 1.59 2.77 -15.89
CA PHE A 526 2.55 2.68 -16.99
C PHE A 526 2.66 4.01 -17.74
N VAL A 527 3.84 4.29 -18.27
CA VAL A 527 4.10 5.40 -19.20
C VAL A 527 4.18 4.82 -20.61
N ASP A 528 3.43 5.42 -21.53
CA ASP A 528 3.42 5.10 -22.96
C ASP A 528 4.52 5.81 -23.75
#